data_AF-A0A660Y6K7-F1
#
_entry.id   AF-A0A660Y6K7-F1
#
_cell.length_a   1.000
_cell.length_b   1.000
_cell.length_c   1.000
_cell.angle_alpha   90.00
_cell.angle_beta   90.00
_cell.angle_gamma   90.00
#
_symmetry.space_group_name_H-M   'P 1'
#
loop_
_entity.id
_entity.type
_entity.pdbx_description
1 polymer ?
#
loop_
_entity_poly.entity_id
_entity_poly.type
_entity_poly.pdbx_seq_one_letter_code
_entity_poly.pdbx_strand_id
1 'polypeptide(L)'
;MYRGNAMVLYSQGADGVYTFNFFEPGLSLWWELGDLGKLASLNKDYVWDYLPSHRKKSDLLWELRLSGRRPNVKVTARGCEPIPLMVGEDLTSPPPEGKARSLLLRVHLRGPGRRLHFRLNGGNLTDVSAYSDGEGTWFEVHPPAGLFRIGENLLEVALAEASGRESEVNEVRLEVRYPPKEDT
;
A
#
# COMPACT_ATOMS: atom_id res chain seq x y z
N MET A 1 1.84 4.42 -7.17
CA MET A 1 2.34 3.01 -7.16
C MET A 1 3.75 2.84 -7.72
N TYR A 2 4.06 3.19 -8.99
CA TYR A 2 5.37 2.88 -9.61
C TYR A 2 6.61 3.28 -8.79
N ARG A 3 6.61 4.50 -8.23
CA ARG A 3 7.70 5.01 -7.40
C ARG A 3 7.93 4.18 -6.12
N GLY A 4 6.85 3.73 -5.46
CA GLY A 4 6.95 2.88 -4.27
C GLY A 4 7.52 1.51 -4.61
N ASN A 5 7.08 0.91 -5.72
CA ASN A 5 7.62 -0.37 -6.18
C ASN A 5 9.12 -0.26 -6.55
N ALA A 6 9.51 0.82 -7.23
CA ALA A 6 10.92 1.10 -7.52
C ALA A 6 11.76 1.17 -6.23
N MET A 7 11.29 1.90 -5.19
CA MET A 7 11.98 1.92 -3.89
C MET A 7 12.12 0.51 -3.28
N VAL A 8 11.08 -0.33 -3.38
CA VAL A 8 11.16 -1.72 -2.90
C VAL A 8 12.23 -2.49 -3.65
N LEU A 9 12.29 -2.40 -4.97
CA LEU A 9 13.31 -3.08 -5.78
C LEU A 9 14.73 -2.61 -5.43
N TYR A 10 14.96 -1.31 -5.30
CA TYR A 10 16.27 -0.78 -4.87
C TYR A 10 16.64 -1.25 -3.47
N SER A 11 15.69 -1.29 -2.53
CA SER A 11 15.94 -1.81 -1.17
C SER A 11 16.32 -3.30 -1.15
N GLN A 12 16.04 -4.03 -2.23
CA GLN A 12 16.38 -5.44 -2.43
C GLN A 12 17.67 -5.62 -3.26
N GLY A 13 18.38 -4.53 -3.57
CA GLY A 13 19.65 -4.55 -4.29
C GLY A 13 19.52 -4.50 -5.81
N ALA A 14 18.39 -4.05 -6.36
CA ALA A 14 18.29 -3.80 -7.79
C ALA A 14 19.18 -2.62 -8.20
N ASP A 15 19.92 -2.74 -9.30
CA ASP A 15 20.72 -1.65 -9.88
C ASP A 15 19.93 -0.77 -10.87
N GLY A 16 18.65 -1.08 -11.07
CA GLY A 16 17.77 -0.34 -11.96
C GLY A 16 16.36 -0.92 -12.04
N VAL A 17 15.45 -0.17 -12.66
CA VAL A 17 14.05 -0.58 -12.85
C VAL A 17 13.78 -0.79 -14.33
N TYR A 18 13.38 -2.01 -14.69
CA TYR A 18 12.89 -2.33 -16.01
C TYR A 18 11.37 -2.11 -16.09
N THR A 19 10.90 -1.40 -17.11
CA THR A 19 9.47 -1.21 -17.39
C THR A 19 9.08 -2.00 -18.65
N PHE A 20 7.90 -2.60 -18.62
CA PHE A 20 7.30 -3.32 -19.74
C PHE A 20 5.88 -2.79 -19.96
N ASN A 21 5.43 -2.70 -21.21
CA ASN A 21 4.16 -2.07 -21.60
C ASN A 21 4.01 -0.60 -21.14
N PHE A 22 5.10 0.15 -21.14
CA PHE A 22 5.13 1.55 -20.74
C PHE A 22 5.68 2.40 -21.90
N PHE A 23 4.80 3.15 -22.59
CA PHE A 23 5.13 3.73 -23.91
C PHE A 23 4.94 5.25 -24.03
N GLU A 24 4.32 5.92 -23.05
CA GLU A 24 4.11 7.37 -23.12
C GLU A 24 5.43 8.12 -22.84
N PRO A 25 6.05 8.77 -23.84
CA PRO A 25 7.38 9.39 -23.68
C PRO A 25 7.37 10.62 -22.77
N GLY A 26 6.24 11.31 -22.61
CA GLY A 26 6.14 12.52 -21.80
C GLY A 26 6.10 12.29 -20.28
N LEU A 27 6.04 11.05 -19.82
CA LEU A 27 5.91 10.76 -18.39
C LEU A 27 7.18 11.11 -17.62
N SER A 28 7.02 11.83 -16.51
CA SER A 28 8.15 12.19 -15.64
C SER A 28 8.86 10.96 -15.05
N LEU A 29 8.17 9.82 -15.01
CA LEU A 29 8.67 8.54 -14.49
C LEU A 29 9.97 8.07 -15.16
N TRP A 30 10.18 8.40 -16.45
CA TRP A 30 11.41 8.06 -17.17
C TRP A 30 12.67 8.64 -16.53
N TRP A 31 12.54 9.80 -15.87
CA TRP A 31 13.63 10.53 -15.24
C TRP A 31 13.54 10.48 -13.71
N GLU A 32 12.71 9.59 -13.16
CA GLU A 32 12.50 9.44 -11.71
C GLU A 32 12.83 8.04 -11.23
N LEU A 33 12.39 7.00 -11.95
CA LEU A 33 12.51 5.62 -11.47
C LEU A 33 13.95 5.11 -11.45
N GLY A 34 14.84 5.68 -12.28
CA GLY A 34 16.27 5.36 -12.31
C GLY A 34 17.13 6.17 -11.34
N ASP A 35 16.59 7.21 -10.71
CA ASP A 35 17.33 8.15 -9.86
C ASP A 35 16.85 8.01 -8.41
N LEU A 36 17.61 7.24 -7.61
CA LEU A 36 17.26 6.97 -6.22
C LEU A 36 17.21 8.24 -5.35
N GLY A 37 18.11 9.21 -5.61
CA GLY A 37 18.17 10.47 -4.88
C GLY A 37 16.91 11.32 -5.12
N LYS A 38 16.51 11.42 -6.38
CA LYS A 38 15.25 12.08 -6.74
C LYS A 38 14.06 11.33 -6.16
N LEU A 39 14.02 10.01 -6.32
CA LEU A 39 12.92 9.15 -5.86
C LEU A 39 12.68 9.28 -4.36
N ALA A 40 13.74 9.38 -3.55
CA ALA A 40 13.66 9.57 -2.10
C ALA A 40 12.79 10.77 -1.70
N SER A 41 12.78 11.84 -2.50
CA SER A 41 12.05 13.08 -2.20
C SER A 41 10.61 13.17 -2.75
N LEU A 42 10.18 12.14 -3.50
CA LEU A 42 8.90 12.12 -4.21
C LEU A 42 7.83 11.33 -3.44
N ASN A 43 6.57 11.72 -3.65
CA ASN A 43 5.41 11.00 -3.15
C ASN A 43 5.35 9.58 -3.71
N LYS A 44 5.01 8.61 -2.85
CA LYS A 44 4.99 7.18 -3.17
C LYS A 44 3.73 6.52 -2.62
N ASP A 45 3.31 5.46 -3.29
CA ASP A 45 2.28 4.55 -2.77
C ASP A 45 2.88 3.16 -2.73
N TYR A 46 2.82 2.53 -1.57
CA TYR A 46 3.09 1.13 -1.37
C TYR A 46 1.76 0.42 -1.31
N VAL A 47 1.52 -0.53 -2.20
CA VAL A 47 0.22 -1.18 -2.33
C VAL A 47 0.41 -2.67 -2.12
N TRP A 48 -0.39 -3.25 -1.24
CA TRP A 48 -0.68 -4.67 -1.21
C TRP A 48 -1.73 -4.94 -2.27
N ASP A 49 -1.32 -4.87 -3.52
CA ASP A 49 -2.11 -5.29 -4.66
C ASP A 49 -1.12 -5.77 -5.71
N TYR A 50 -1.37 -6.95 -6.27
CA TYR A 50 -0.79 -7.24 -7.58
C TYR A 50 -1.94 -7.32 -8.57
N LEU A 51 -1.98 -6.25 -9.38
CA LEU A 51 -2.61 -6.04 -10.67
C LEU A 51 -3.79 -6.97 -11.01
N PRO A 52 -5.04 -6.44 -11.07
CA PRO A 52 -5.89 -6.85 -12.16
C PRO A 52 -5.20 -6.37 -13.45
N SER A 53 -4.56 -7.28 -14.19
CA SER A 53 -4.54 -7.12 -15.64
C SER A 53 -5.98 -6.84 -16.03
N HIS A 54 -6.30 -5.67 -16.61
CA HIS A 54 -7.62 -5.41 -17.16
C HIS A 54 -7.85 -6.40 -18.31
N ARG A 55 -8.23 -7.63 -17.99
CA ARG A 55 -8.45 -8.69 -18.97
C ARG A 55 -9.67 -8.31 -19.78
N LYS A 56 -9.49 -8.10 -21.06
CA LYS A 56 -10.61 -8.09 -22.00
C LYS A 56 -10.72 -9.50 -22.57
N LYS A 57 -11.93 -9.94 -22.89
CA LYS A 57 -12.19 -11.25 -23.51
C LYS A 57 -11.41 -11.47 -24.82
N SER A 58 -10.84 -10.40 -25.38
CA SER A 58 -10.04 -10.36 -26.60
C SER A 58 -8.55 -10.68 -26.42
N ASP A 59 -8.06 -10.86 -25.19
CA ASP A 59 -6.62 -11.10 -24.96
C ASP A 59 -6.25 -12.54 -25.37
N LEU A 60 -5.28 -12.66 -26.29
CA LEU A 60 -4.79 -13.92 -26.90
C LEU A 60 -4.29 -14.99 -25.91
N LEU A 61 -4.10 -14.63 -24.64
CA LEU A 61 -3.56 -15.47 -23.57
C LEU A 61 -4.50 -15.53 -22.35
N TRP A 62 -5.81 -15.36 -22.52
CA TRP A 62 -6.77 -15.33 -21.41
C TRP A 62 -6.74 -16.60 -20.53
N GLU A 63 -6.35 -17.76 -21.10
CA GLU A 63 -6.21 -19.03 -20.39
C GLU A 63 -4.87 -19.19 -19.64
N LEU A 64 -3.84 -18.45 -20.03
CA LEU A 64 -2.57 -18.46 -19.29
C LEU A 64 -2.76 -17.71 -17.97
N ARG A 65 -2.70 -18.46 -16.87
CA ARG A 65 -2.67 -17.92 -15.49
C ARG A 65 -1.29 -17.32 -15.17
N LEU A 66 -0.84 -16.34 -15.96
CA LEU A 66 0.31 -15.51 -15.59
C LEU A 66 -0.19 -14.37 -14.70
N SER A 67 0.32 -14.32 -13.47
CA SER A 67 -0.10 -13.50 -12.31
C SER A 67 -1.53 -13.77 -11.81
N GLY A 68 -1.62 -14.59 -10.76
CA GLY A 68 -2.84 -14.76 -9.98
C GLY A 68 -3.14 -13.49 -9.20
N ARG A 69 -4.39 -13.02 -9.29
CA ARG A 69 -4.96 -12.08 -8.33
C ARG A 69 -4.61 -12.57 -6.93
N ARG A 70 -4.02 -11.71 -6.09
CA ARG A 70 -3.86 -12.07 -4.68
C ARG A 70 -5.25 -12.30 -4.09
N PRO A 71 -5.54 -13.44 -3.44
CA PRO A 71 -6.86 -13.68 -2.88
C PRO A 71 -7.15 -12.64 -1.81
N ASN A 72 -8.42 -12.26 -1.68
CA ASN A 72 -8.84 -11.41 -0.57
C ASN A 72 -8.56 -12.14 0.75
N VAL A 73 -8.24 -11.37 1.78
CA VAL A 73 -7.89 -11.90 3.10
C VAL A 73 -9.13 -11.90 3.98
N LYS A 74 -9.59 -13.09 4.40
CA LYS A 74 -10.75 -13.21 5.28
C LYS A 74 -10.45 -12.61 6.65
N VAL A 75 -11.35 -11.77 7.14
CA VAL A 75 -11.26 -11.10 8.43
C VAL A 75 -12.37 -11.59 9.35
N THR A 76 -11.96 -12.01 10.55
CA THR A 76 -12.87 -12.42 11.62
C THR A 76 -12.60 -11.62 12.89
N ALA A 77 -13.41 -11.80 13.92
CA ALA A 77 -13.13 -11.25 15.25
C ALA A 77 -11.84 -11.83 15.89
N ARG A 78 -11.36 -12.99 15.41
CA ARG A 78 -10.08 -13.57 15.84
C ARG A 78 -8.88 -12.98 15.10
N GLY A 79 -9.11 -12.12 14.11
CA GLY A 79 -8.10 -11.62 13.19
C GLY A 79 -8.19 -12.24 11.80
N CYS A 80 -7.15 -11.98 11.03
CA CYS A 80 -6.91 -12.50 9.69
C CYS A 80 -5.47 -13.03 9.59
N GLU A 81 -5.14 -13.67 8.47
CA GLU A 81 -3.73 -13.91 8.14
C GLU A 81 -2.98 -12.57 7.99
N PRO A 82 -1.71 -12.46 8.42
CA PRO A 82 -0.95 -11.24 8.27
C PRO A 82 -0.80 -10.82 6.81
N ILE A 83 -1.08 -9.55 6.54
CA ILE A 83 -1.07 -8.92 5.22
C ILE A 83 0.30 -8.25 5.01
N PRO A 84 1.18 -8.77 4.14
CA PRO A 84 2.52 -8.22 3.98
C PRO A 84 2.52 -7.01 3.05
N LEU A 85 2.99 -5.87 3.55
CA LEU A 85 3.18 -4.62 2.84
C LEU A 85 4.68 -4.33 2.69
N MET A 86 5.17 -4.29 1.47
CA MET A 86 6.57 -3.97 1.19
C MET A 86 6.79 -2.47 1.18
N VAL A 87 7.72 -1.98 2.01
CA VAL A 87 8.12 -0.56 2.08
C VAL A 87 9.61 -0.47 1.77
N GLY A 88 9.97 0.32 0.76
CA GLY A 88 11.34 0.36 0.23
C GLY A 88 12.24 1.42 0.84
N GLU A 89 11.80 2.12 1.89
CA GLU A 89 12.54 3.24 2.46
C GLU A 89 12.37 3.31 3.99
N ASP A 90 13.35 3.92 4.66
CA ASP A 90 13.24 4.21 6.08
C ASP A 90 12.34 5.43 6.31
N LEU A 91 11.16 5.19 6.86
CA LEU A 91 10.19 6.23 7.17
C LEU A 91 10.50 6.98 8.47
N THR A 92 11.55 6.61 9.22
CA THR A 92 12.02 7.33 10.41
C THR A 92 13.09 8.37 10.11
N SER A 93 13.84 8.21 9.02
CA SER A 93 14.80 9.19 8.52
C SER A 93 14.16 10.56 8.29
N PRO A 94 14.86 11.69 8.51
CA PRO A 94 14.30 13.03 8.27
C PRO A 94 13.69 13.18 6.87
N PRO A 95 12.56 13.89 6.71
CA PRO A 95 12.02 14.21 5.38
C PRO A 95 12.98 15.13 4.60
N PRO A 96 12.81 15.24 3.26
CA PRO A 96 13.57 16.18 2.45
C PRO A 96 13.50 17.61 2.99
N GLU A 97 14.54 18.40 2.72
CA GLU A 97 14.62 19.79 3.15
C GLU A 97 13.37 20.60 2.72
N GLY A 98 12.87 21.43 3.64
CA GLY A 98 11.64 22.21 3.43
C GLY A 98 10.33 21.40 3.40
N LYS A 99 10.36 20.08 3.58
CA LYS A 99 9.16 19.22 3.55
C LYS A 99 8.89 18.53 4.88
N ALA A 100 7.61 18.28 5.17
CA ALA A 100 7.18 17.35 6.20
C ALA A 100 6.97 15.95 5.59
N ARG A 101 6.71 14.92 6.42
CA ARG A 101 6.26 13.60 5.97
C ARG A 101 4.85 13.35 6.50
N SER A 102 3.95 12.95 5.61
CA SER A 102 2.62 12.46 5.96
C SER A 102 2.47 11.01 5.51
N LEU A 103 1.98 10.16 6.42
CA LEU A 103 1.72 8.75 6.22
C LEU A 103 0.23 8.50 6.35
N LEU A 104 -0.36 7.84 5.35
CA LEU A 104 -1.76 7.44 5.38
C LEU A 104 -1.88 5.98 4.95
N LEU A 105 -2.28 5.11 5.87
CA LEU A 105 -2.60 3.72 5.59
C LEU A 105 -4.10 3.59 5.35
N ARG A 106 -4.45 3.04 4.20
CA ARG A 106 -5.81 2.77 3.75
C ARG A 106 -6.02 1.27 3.62
N VAL A 107 -7.13 0.78 4.17
CA VAL A 107 -7.53 -0.63 4.09
C VAL A 107 -8.96 -0.70 3.61
N HIS A 108 -9.20 -1.41 2.52
CA HIS A 108 -10.54 -1.64 2.00
C HIS A 108 -11.07 -2.99 2.49
N LEU A 109 -12.24 -2.95 3.12
CA LEU A 109 -12.97 -4.13 3.58
C LEU A 109 -14.26 -4.28 2.78
N ARG A 110 -14.46 -5.46 2.18
CA ARG A 110 -15.75 -5.90 1.66
C ARG A 110 -16.49 -6.69 2.73
N GLY A 111 -17.81 -6.50 2.80
CA GLY A 111 -18.67 -7.19 3.76
C GLY A 111 -19.20 -6.27 4.87
N PRO A 112 -19.84 -6.86 5.90
CA PRO A 112 -20.59 -6.10 6.90
C PRO A 112 -19.76 -5.56 8.07
N GLY A 113 -18.47 -5.90 8.17
CA GLY A 113 -17.60 -5.35 9.21
C GLY A 113 -17.53 -3.81 9.11
N ARG A 114 -17.83 -3.11 10.21
CA ARG A 114 -17.80 -1.64 10.27
C ARG A 114 -16.78 -1.07 11.24
N ARG A 115 -16.22 -1.92 12.11
CA ARG A 115 -15.21 -1.54 13.10
C ARG A 115 -14.11 -2.59 13.10
N LEU A 116 -12.87 -2.11 13.00
CA LEU A 116 -11.69 -2.96 12.88
C LEU A 116 -10.65 -2.55 13.92
N HIS A 117 -9.92 -3.54 14.41
CA HIS A 117 -8.65 -3.35 15.10
C HIS A 117 -7.52 -3.63 14.12
N PHE A 118 -6.52 -2.75 14.11
CA PHE A 118 -5.34 -2.87 13.26
C PHE A 118 -4.09 -2.98 14.11
N ARG A 119 -3.20 -3.88 13.69
CA ARG A 119 -1.84 -3.98 14.21
C ARG A 119 -0.86 -3.96 13.06
N LEU A 120 0.16 -3.13 13.16
CA LEU A 120 1.26 -3.06 12.20
C LEU A 120 2.55 -3.43 12.92
N ASN A 121 3.22 -4.50 12.45
CA ASN A 121 4.43 -5.04 13.09
C ASN A 121 4.27 -5.23 14.62
N GLY A 122 3.08 -5.65 15.06
CA GLY A 122 2.73 -5.85 16.46
C GLY A 122 2.29 -4.59 17.23
N GLY A 123 2.47 -3.39 16.67
CA GLY A 123 1.99 -2.13 17.26
C GLY A 123 0.54 -1.85 16.88
N ASN A 124 -0.29 -1.46 17.86
CA ASN A 124 -1.69 -1.11 17.62
C ASN A 124 -1.80 0.25 16.91
N LEU A 125 -2.70 0.36 15.93
CA LEU A 125 -3.05 1.63 15.31
C LEU A 125 -4.35 2.17 15.93
N THR A 126 -4.34 3.45 16.30
CA THR A 126 -5.50 4.17 16.87
C THR A 126 -6.05 5.18 15.88
N ASP A 127 -7.16 5.85 16.25
CA ASP A 127 -7.71 6.99 15.50
C ASP A 127 -8.08 6.66 14.05
N VAL A 128 -8.66 5.48 13.86
CA VAL A 128 -9.11 5.00 12.56
C VAL A 128 -10.40 5.72 12.17
N SER A 129 -10.39 6.39 11.02
CA SER A 129 -11.59 6.89 10.36
C SER A 129 -12.08 5.87 9.33
N ALA A 130 -13.37 5.92 9.01
CA ALA A 130 -13.94 5.02 8.02
C ALA A 130 -14.99 5.71 7.16
N TYR A 131 -15.03 5.37 5.87
CA TYR A 131 -16.06 5.82 4.95
C TYR A 131 -16.46 4.68 3.99
N SER A 132 -17.72 4.70 3.55
CA SER A 132 -18.26 3.72 2.60
C SER A 132 -18.18 4.28 1.19
N ASP A 133 -17.76 3.47 0.22
CA ASP A 133 -17.77 3.82 -1.21
C ASP A 133 -18.92 3.15 -1.99
N GLY A 134 -19.76 2.36 -1.30
CA GLY A 134 -20.88 1.62 -1.90
C GLY A 134 -20.54 0.17 -2.27
N GLU A 135 -19.26 -0.16 -2.45
CA GLU A 135 -18.78 -1.53 -2.65
C GLU A 135 -18.21 -2.15 -1.36
N GLY A 136 -17.76 -1.32 -0.44
CA GLY A 136 -17.21 -1.74 0.84
C GLY A 136 -17.00 -0.57 1.80
N THR A 137 -16.00 -0.69 2.66
CA THR A 137 -15.62 0.35 3.61
C THR A 137 -14.12 0.54 3.57
N TRP A 138 -13.72 1.78 3.32
CA TRP A 138 -12.35 2.23 3.48
C TRP A 138 -12.13 2.63 4.93
N PHE A 139 -11.04 2.13 5.49
CA PHE A 139 -10.52 2.53 6.79
C PHE A 139 -9.23 3.29 6.56
N GLU A 140 -9.11 4.46 7.16
CA GLU A 140 -7.93 5.31 7.05
C GLU A 140 -7.31 5.50 8.43
N VAL A 141 -5.99 5.42 8.49
CA VAL A 141 -5.23 5.65 9.71
C VAL A 141 -3.90 6.31 9.40
N HIS A 142 -3.43 7.16 10.30
CA HIS A 142 -2.13 7.82 10.23
C HIS A 142 -1.12 7.09 11.13
N PRO A 143 -0.44 6.04 10.64
CA PRO A 143 0.47 5.27 11.45
C PRO A 143 1.73 6.07 11.79
N PRO A 144 2.28 5.94 13.01
CA PRO A 144 3.58 6.50 13.33
C PRO A 144 4.68 5.83 12.50
N ALA A 145 5.62 6.62 12.00
CA ALA A 145 6.73 6.17 11.18
C ALA A 145 7.55 5.03 11.80
N GLY A 146 7.74 5.06 13.13
CA GLY A 146 8.54 4.07 13.86
C GLY A 146 7.96 2.66 13.88
N LEU A 147 6.72 2.45 13.42
CA LEU A 147 6.17 1.11 13.23
C LEU A 147 6.60 0.45 11.93
N PHE A 148 7.17 1.21 10.98
CA PHE A 148 7.63 0.67 9.70
C PHE A 148 9.10 0.31 9.74
N ARG A 149 9.46 -0.69 8.94
CA ARG A 149 10.83 -1.07 8.62
C ARG A 149 11.01 -1.17 7.10
N ILE A 150 12.25 -1.05 6.64
CA ILE A 150 12.59 -1.34 5.25
C ILE A 150 12.30 -2.83 4.98
N GLY A 151 11.66 -3.12 3.85
CA GLY A 151 11.24 -4.45 3.45
C GLY A 151 9.80 -4.77 3.88
N GLU A 152 9.59 -5.98 4.39
CA GLU A 152 8.27 -6.51 4.70
C GLU A 152 7.71 -5.95 6.02
N ASN A 153 6.50 -5.39 5.97
CA ASN A 153 5.74 -4.95 7.13
C ASN A 153 4.43 -5.74 7.21
N LEU A 154 4.09 -6.29 8.38
CA LEU A 154 2.93 -7.16 8.54
C LEU A 154 1.77 -6.37 9.15
N LEU A 155 0.68 -6.26 8.39
CA LEU A 155 -0.58 -5.70 8.85
C LEU A 155 -1.52 -6.84 9.27
N GLU A 156 -2.00 -6.79 10.51
CA GLU A 156 -3.02 -7.69 11.03
C GLU A 156 -4.31 -6.88 11.22
N VAL A 157 -5.45 -7.48 10.83
CA VAL A 157 -6.77 -6.86 10.91
C VAL A 157 -7.72 -7.81 11.62
N ALA A 158 -8.50 -7.30 12.56
CA ALA A 158 -9.55 -8.05 13.25
C ALA A 158 -10.85 -7.25 13.27
N LEU A 159 -11.99 -7.93 13.14
CA LEU A 159 -13.28 -7.30 13.42
C LEU A 159 -13.38 -6.99 14.92
N ALA A 160 -13.88 -5.80 15.27
CA ALA A 160 -14.15 -5.48 16.68
C ALA A 160 -15.25 -6.37 17.28
N GLU A 161 -16.21 -6.79 16.45
CA GLU A 161 -17.31 -7.66 16.84
C GLU A 161 -17.54 -8.74 15.78
N ALA A 162 -17.96 -9.93 16.22
CA ALA A 162 -18.34 -11.00 15.31
C ALA A 162 -19.61 -10.64 14.56
N SER A 163 -19.55 -10.57 13.23
CA SER A 163 -20.68 -10.17 12.38
C SER A 163 -21.52 -11.34 11.84
N GLY A 164 -21.10 -12.59 12.09
CA GLY A 164 -21.71 -13.82 11.56
C GLY A 164 -21.67 -13.96 10.03
N ARG A 165 -21.08 -12.99 9.33
CA ARG A 165 -20.97 -12.89 7.87
C ARG A 165 -19.53 -12.58 7.50
N GLU A 166 -19.07 -13.16 6.40
CA GLU A 166 -17.69 -12.99 5.97
C GLU A 166 -17.39 -11.52 5.61
N SER A 167 -16.26 -11.02 6.11
CA SER A 167 -15.67 -9.75 5.66
C SER A 167 -14.28 -10.04 5.15
N GLU A 168 -13.84 -9.33 4.12
CA GLU A 168 -12.58 -9.61 3.46
C GLU A 168 -11.83 -8.31 3.17
N VAL A 169 -10.54 -8.28 3.45
CA VAL A 169 -9.65 -7.21 3.00
C VAL A 169 -9.22 -7.52 1.57
N ASN A 170 -9.51 -6.60 0.66
CA ASN A 170 -9.20 -6.75 -0.76
C ASN A 170 -8.25 -5.68 -1.30
N GLU A 171 -7.93 -4.64 -0.51
CA GLU A 171 -6.89 -3.67 -0.85
C GLU A 171 -6.25 -3.11 0.43
N VAL A 172 -4.93 -2.96 0.42
CA VAL A 172 -4.20 -2.19 1.43
C VAL A 172 -3.22 -1.27 0.71
N ARG A 173 -3.17 0.00 1.12
CA ARG A 173 -2.32 1.02 0.52
C ARG A 173 -1.73 1.91 1.61
N LEU A 174 -0.41 2.08 1.59
CA LEU A 174 0.28 3.14 2.32
C LEU A 174 0.66 4.25 1.36
N GLU A 175 0.15 5.44 1.62
CA GLU A 175 0.51 6.66 0.94
C GLU A 175 1.56 7.40 1.74
N VAL A 176 2.72 7.64 1.12
CA VAL A 176 3.80 8.45 1.67
C VAL A 176 3.82 9.76 0.88
N ARG A 177 3.62 10.87 1.59
CA ARG A 177 3.56 12.22 1.01
C ARG A 177 4.58 13.12 1.67
N TYR A 178 5.11 14.06 0.89
CA TYR A 178 6.03 15.08 1.36
C TYR A 178 5.47 16.48 1.06
N PRO A 179 4.48 16.96 1.84
CA PRO A 179 4.00 18.32 1.71
C PRO A 179 5.07 19.33 2.17
N PRO A 180 4.96 20.61 1.77
CA PRO A 180 5.76 21.68 2.36
C PRO A 180 5.61 21.70 3.89
N LYS A 181 6.67 22.08 4.62
CA LYS A 181 6.51 22.40 6.04
C LYS A 181 5.62 23.64 6.15
N GLU A 182 4.63 23.61 7.03
CA GLU A 182 3.92 24.82 7.41
C GLU A 182 4.89 25.67 8.25
N ASP A 183 5.16 26.90 7.79
CA ASP A 183 5.92 27.87 8.57
C ASP A 183 5.13 28.16 9.85
N THR A 184 5.67 27.73 10.99
CA THR A 184 5.08 27.95 12.32
C THR A 184 5.62 29.25 12.91
#